data_AF-A0A0W1AFU9-F1
#
_entry.id   AF-A0A0W1AFU9-F1
#
_cell.length_a   1.000
_cell.length_b   1.000
_cell.length_c   1.000
_cell.angle_alpha   90.00
_cell.angle_beta   90.00
_cell.angle_gamma   90.00
#
_symmetry.space_group_name_H-M   'P 1'
#
loop_
_entity.id
_entity.type
_entity.pdbx_description
1 polymer ?
#
loop_
_entity_poly.entity_id
_entity_poly.type
_entity_poly.pdbx_seq_one_letter_code
_entity_poly.pdbx_strand_id
1 'polypeptide(L)'
;MPLHIATYEELKQLIDNCQEFEGKYYLLPLLVNLAQSNRPADRLEPVARRLILIISHINQIKNTQLPQDKRLEHVKQILTHYNALIKEIGASGIMYKTKQALLDFGGYIIGFFAGVLGGIVGSITLVLKDIVELQLPTGFFMGGFTGFFVGFIMGRRVPHTLLKESETRLIRHTVRKLATSFESLFESLQHDYLSEIKQEILNDYFFGNQEQFSQFLQTQQTYEILGIEAEFFSARFKGSLGHHSFIKFTINNIFDKPKLIELGMPSDAITEISQRESRTTTGEQLLRMLTMHKILSQQYELSLRNLFRFYQRYEAGINDCQTYVDKILISVDEPVSQVKRFTDSDTIFGHIIGTMLNFFSPLPTEKRQLNIPNTPINRENIDEFAVPNGR
;
A
#
# COMPACT_ATOMS: atom_id res chain seq x y z
N MET A 1 -20.78 18.12 -6.18
CA MET A 1 -19.64 17.22 -6.46
C MET A 1 -18.87 17.79 -7.64
N PRO A 2 -17.53 17.81 -7.59
CA PRO A 2 -16.66 18.35 -8.66
C PRO A 2 -16.54 17.42 -9.88
N LEU A 3 -16.81 16.12 -9.71
CA LEU A 3 -17.03 15.16 -10.80
C LEU A 3 -18.52 15.07 -11.14
N HIS A 4 -18.84 14.78 -12.39
CA HIS A 4 -20.18 14.36 -12.76
C HIS A 4 -20.56 13.08 -12.03
N ILE A 5 -21.76 13.03 -11.46
CA ILE A 5 -22.25 11.88 -10.67
C ILE A 5 -22.14 10.58 -11.47
N ALA A 6 -22.51 10.60 -12.75
CA ALA A 6 -22.42 9.42 -13.62
C ALA A 6 -20.97 8.88 -13.75
N THR A 7 -19.99 9.78 -13.86
CA THR A 7 -18.57 9.41 -13.97
C THR A 7 -18.02 8.87 -12.67
N TYR A 8 -18.43 9.45 -11.53
CA TYR A 8 -18.07 8.95 -10.22
C TYR A 8 -18.62 7.53 -9.98
N GLU A 9 -19.91 7.32 -10.22
CA GLU A 9 -20.55 6.01 -10.02
C GLU A 9 -19.96 4.93 -10.94
N GLU A 10 -19.73 5.26 -12.22
CA GLU A 10 -19.09 4.35 -13.17
C GLU A 10 -17.68 3.96 -12.71
N LEU A 11 -16.87 4.93 -12.28
CA LEU A 11 -15.52 4.67 -11.78
C LEU A 11 -15.55 3.82 -10.50
N LYS A 12 -16.42 4.14 -9.56
CA LYS A 12 -16.59 3.38 -8.31
C LYS A 12 -16.96 1.93 -8.61
N GLN A 13 -17.99 1.71 -9.43
CA GLN A 13 -18.45 0.38 -9.79
C GLN A 13 -17.34 -0.45 -10.46
N LEU A 14 -16.55 0.16 -11.34
CA LEU A 14 -15.43 -0.52 -11.99
C LEU A 14 -14.31 -0.91 -11.02
N ILE A 15 -14.00 -0.05 -10.04
CA ILE A 15 -13.01 -0.33 -8.98
C ILE A 15 -13.51 -1.46 -8.07
N ASP A 16 -14.79 -1.41 -7.68
CA ASP A 16 -15.39 -2.42 -6.81
C ASP A 16 -15.34 -3.80 -7.46
N ASN A 17 -15.62 -3.88 -8.76
CA ASN A 17 -15.58 -5.13 -9.54
C ASN A 17 -14.16 -5.62 -9.91
N CYS A 18 -13.12 -4.80 -9.69
CA CYS A 18 -11.75 -5.16 -10.00
C CYS A 18 -11.13 -6.02 -8.89
N GLN A 19 -11.35 -7.33 -8.94
CA GLN A 19 -10.79 -8.27 -7.96
C GLN A 19 -9.29 -8.53 -8.19
N GLU A 20 -8.53 -8.76 -7.11
CA GLU A 20 -7.13 -9.24 -7.10
C GLU A 20 -6.14 -8.34 -7.86
N PHE A 21 -6.21 -7.03 -7.60
CA PHE A 21 -5.34 -6.05 -8.24
C PHE A 21 -4.72 -5.11 -7.20
N GLU A 22 -3.38 -5.03 -7.16
CA GLU A 22 -2.66 -4.13 -6.23
C GLU A 22 -3.11 -2.67 -6.41
N GLY A 23 -3.42 -2.27 -7.65
CA GLY A 23 -3.82 -0.91 -7.97
C GLY A 23 -5.07 -0.43 -7.24
N LYS A 24 -5.93 -1.36 -6.78
CA LYS A 24 -7.13 -1.03 -5.99
C LYS A 24 -6.78 -0.23 -4.73
N TYR A 25 -5.66 -0.57 -4.06
CA TYR A 25 -5.14 0.16 -2.90
C TYR A 25 -4.92 1.66 -3.18
N TYR A 26 -4.46 2.01 -4.39
CA TYR A 26 -4.19 3.41 -4.76
C TYR A 26 -5.38 4.10 -5.43
N LEU A 27 -6.25 3.34 -6.08
CA LEU A 27 -7.45 3.85 -6.77
C LEU A 27 -8.53 4.31 -5.80
N LEU A 28 -8.74 3.60 -4.68
CA LEU A 28 -9.74 3.98 -3.68
C LEU A 28 -9.50 5.37 -3.07
N PRO A 29 -8.30 5.70 -2.54
CA PRO A 29 -8.05 7.06 -2.05
C PRO A 29 -8.12 8.12 -3.15
N LEU A 30 -7.77 7.76 -4.39
CA LEU A 30 -7.93 8.68 -5.52
C LEU A 30 -9.41 8.96 -5.83
N LEU A 31 -10.27 7.94 -5.83
CA LEU A 31 -11.71 8.10 -6.05
C LEU A 31 -12.32 9.05 -5.01
N VAL A 32 -12.01 8.84 -3.72
CA VAL A 32 -12.48 9.70 -2.62
C VAL A 32 -12.00 11.14 -2.84
N ASN A 33 -10.73 11.32 -3.17
CA ASN A 33 -10.17 12.64 -3.40
C ASN A 33 -10.79 13.34 -4.62
N LEU A 34 -11.01 12.63 -5.72
CA LEU A 34 -11.66 13.22 -6.90
C LEU A 34 -13.11 13.63 -6.58
N ALA A 35 -13.81 12.90 -5.73
CA ALA A 35 -15.19 13.22 -5.31
C ALA A 35 -15.27 14.44 -4.38
N GLN A 36 -14.21 14.71 -3.62
CA GLN A 36 -14.15 15.79 -2.62
C GLN A 36 -13.27 16.99 -3.07
N SER A 37 -12.72 16.93 -4.28
CA SER A 37 -11.82 17.96 -4.80
C SER A 37 -12.50 19.32 -4.93
N ASN A 38 -11.72 20.38 -4.71
CA ASN A 38 -12.14 21.76 -4.98
C ASN A 38 -11.85 22.19 -6.43
N ARG A 39 -11.26 21.31 -7.25
CA ARG A 39 -10.96 21.62 -8.64
C ARG A 39 -12.21 21.59 -9.50
N PRO A 40 -12.24 22.42 -10.56
CA PRO A 40 -13.36 22.41 -11.49
C PRO A 40 -13.40 21.10 -12.29
N ALA A 41 -14.61 20.72 -12.70
CA ALA A 41 -14.91 19.45 -13.37
C ALA A 41 -14.11 19.27 -14.66
N ASP A 42 -13.90 20.33 -15.43
CA ASP A 42 -13.11 20.35 -16.67
C ASP A 42 -11.68 19.83 -16.50
N ARG A 43 -11.10 19.95 -15.29
CA ARG A 43 -9.78 19.42 -14.95
C ARG A 43 -9.79 17.99 -14.43
N LEU A 44 -10.87 17.55 -13.78
CA LEU A 44 -10.95 16.23 -13.13
C LEU A 44 -11.58 15.16 -14.04
N GLU A 45 -12.55 15.56 -14.85
CA GLU A 45 -13.27 14.66 -15.77
C GLU A 45 -12.32 13.91 -16.73
N PRO A 46 -11.35 14.56 -17.40
CA PRO A 46 -10.42 13.84 -18.26
C PRO A 46 -9.64 12.77 -17.51
N VAL A 47 -9.21 13.06 -16.27
CA VAL A 47 -8.49 12.10 -15.41
C VAL A 47 -9.38 10.91 -15.07
N ALA A 48 -10.60 11.16 -14.58
CA ALA A 48 -11.54 10.10 -14.21
C ALA A 48 -11.93 9.23 -15.41
N ARG A 49 -12.17 9.84 -16.57
CA ARG A 49 -12.48 9.12 -17.83
C ARG A 49 -11.34 8.22 -18.27
N ARG A 50 -10.08 8.66 -18.15
CA ARG A 50 -8.93 7.79 -18.44
C ARG A 50 -8.82 6.63 -17.46
N LEU A 51 -9.10 6.85 -16.18
CA LEU A 51 -9.11 5.78 -15.18
C LEU A 51 -10.20 4.74 -15.47
N ILE A 52 -11.41 5.18 -15.82
CA ILE A 52 -12.52 4.31 -16.25
C ILE A 52 -12.06 3.39 -17.39
N LEU A 53 -11.45 3.95 -18.43
CA LEU A 53 -10.97 3.16 -19.58
C LEU A 53 -9.85 2.19 -19.21
N ILE A 54 -8.94 2.58 -18.33
CA ILE A 54 -7.88 1.68 -17.84
C ILE A 54 -8.51 0.52 -17.07
N ILE A 55 -9.39 0.80 -16.11
CA ILE A 55 -9.96 -0.23 -15.22
C ILE A 55 -10.92 -1.14 -15.97
N SER A 56 -11.67 -0.61 -16.94
CA SER A 56 -12.54 -1.44 -17.78
C SER A 56 -11.72 -2.47 -18.55
N HIS A 57 -10.57 -2.10 -19.13
CA HIS A 57 -9.68 -3.05 -19.79
C HIS A 57 -9.00 -4.02 -18.81
N ILE A 58 -8.66 -3.59 -17.59
CA ILE A 58 -8.16 -4.49 -16.53
C ILE A 58 -9.21 -5.56 -16.20
N ASN A 59 -10.47 -5.16 -16.04
CA ASN A 59 -11.56 -6.10 -15.76
C ASN A 59 -11.79 -7.06 -16.93
N GLN A 60 -11.60 -6.61 -18.18
CA GLN A 60 -11.68 -7.50 -19.34
C GLN A 60 -10.53 -8.53 -19.34
N ILE A 61 -9.27 -8.15 -19.18
CA ILE A 61 -8.14 -9.12 -19.26
C ILE A 61 -8.18 -10.23 -18.21
N LYS A 62 -8.86 -10.00 -17.09
CA LYS A 62 -9.07 -10.99 -16.04
C LYS A 62 -10.15 -12.02 -16.36
N ASN A 63 -10.96 -11.80 -17.40
CA ASN A 63 -11.87 -12.83 -17.89
C ASN A 63 -11.07 -13.95 -18.57
N THR A 64 -11.00 -15.10 -17.89
CA THR A 64 -10.22 -16.29 -18.29
C THR A 64 -10.70 -16.92 -19.60
N GLN A 65 -11.90 -16.58 -20.08
CA GLN A 65 -12.46 -17.09 -21.33
C GLN A 65 -12.00 -16.29 -22.57
N LEU A 66 -11.25 -15.20 -22.40
CA LEU A 66 -10.78 -14.39 -23.53
C LEU A 66 -9.62 -15.05 -24.27
N PRO A 67 -9.69 -15.14 -25.62
CA PRO A 67 -8.56 -15.51 -26.45
C PRO A 67 -7.32 -14.66 -26.16
N GLN A 68 -6.14 -15.27 -26.27
CA GLN A 68 -4.87 -14.61 -25.95
C GLN A 68 -4.65 -13.32 -26.76
N ASP A 69 -5.00 -13.30 -28.04
CA ASP A 69 -4.86 -12.12 -28.91
C ASP A 69 -5.72 -10.95 -28.43
N LYS A 70 -6.94 -11.23 -27.94
CA LYS A 70 -7.83 -10.20 -27.36
C LYS A 70 -7.29 -9.69 -26.02
N ARG A 71 -6.70 -10.57 -25.20
CA ARG A 71 -6.04 -10.16 -23.96
C ARG A 71 -4.86 -9.22 -24.23
N LEU A 72 -4.04 -9.53 -25.24
CA LEU A 72 -2.92 -8.67 -25.66
C LEU A 72 -3.41 -7.29 -26.13
N GLU A 73 -4.52 -7.23 -26.87
CA GLU A 73 -5.10 -5.96 -27.30
C GLU A 73 -5.52 -5.10 -26.11
N HIS A 74 -6.21 -5.68 -25.12
CA HIS A 74 -6.54 -4.95 -23.90
C HIS A 74 -5.32 -4.47 -23.12
N VAL A 75 -4.22 -5.24 -23.07
CA VAL A 75 -2.95 -4.78 -22.50
C VAL A 75 -2.42 -3.54 -23.22
N LYS A 76 -2.46 -3.50 -24.57
CA LYS A 76 -2.06 -2.32 -25.35
C LYS A 76 -2.97 -1.12 -25.06
N GLN A 77 -4.27 -1.34 -24.89
CA GLN A 77 -5.21 -0.27 -24.55
C GLN A 77 -4.95 0.29 -23.14
N ILE A 78 -4.64 -0.57 -22.15
CA ILE A 78 -4.23 -0.13 -20.80
C ILE A 78 -3.03 0.81 -20.89
N LEU A 79 -1.97 0.42 -21.61
CA LEU A 79 -0.76 1.24 -21.76
C LEU A 79 -1.05 2.55 -22.51
N THR A 80 -1.91 2.50 -23.54
CA THR A 80 -2.30 3.68 -24.32
C THR A 80 -3.05 4.69 -23.46
N HIS A 81 -4.06 4.24 -22.71
CA HIS A 81 -4.82 5.10 -21.81
C HIS A 81 -4.01 5.57 -20.61
N TYR A 82 -3.08 4.76 -20.11
CA TYR A 82 -2.12 5.18 -19.09
C TYR A 82 -1.20 6.31 -19.59
N ASN A 83 -0.66 6.19 -20.81
CA ASN A 83 0.14 7.25 -21.41
C ASN A 83 -0.66 8.53 -21.64
N ALA A 84 -1.94 8.41 -22.00
CA ALA A 84 -2.83 9.56 -22.08
C ALA A 84 -3.07 10.18 -20.69
N LEU A 85 -3.31 9.37 -19.67
CA LEU A 85 -3.47 9.82 -18.28
C LEU A 85 -2.24 10.58 -17.77
N ILE A 86 -1.02 10.12 -18.06
CA ILE A 86 0.23 10.83 -17.73
C ILE A 86 0.25 12.23 -18.37
N LYS A 87 -0.26 12.37 -19.60
CA LYS A 87 -0.37 13.67 -20.28
C LYS A 87 -1.40 14.57 -19.61
N GLU A 88 -2.59 14.05 -19.27
CA GLU A 88 -3.65 14.81 -18.60
C GLU A 88 -3.19 15.39 -17.24
N ILE A 89 -2.40 14.64 -16.46
CA ILE A 89 -1.87 15.12 -15.16
C ILE A 89 -0.62 16.01 -15.29
N GLY A 90 -0.23 16.33 -16.52
CA GLY A 90 0.93 17.16 -16.86
C GLY A 90 2.26 16.52 -16.45
N ALA A 91 2.35 15.19 -16.40
CA ALA A 91 3.56 14.45 -15.98
C ALA A 91 4.45 13.99 -17.15
N SER A 92 4.11 14.33 -18.40
CA SER A 92 4.84 13.91 -19.61
C SER A 92 5.84 14.95 -20.15
N GLY A 93 5.68 16.23 -19.82
CA GLY A 93 6.43 17.34 -20.43
C GLY A 93 7.88 17.49 -19.95
N ILE A 94 8.74 18.10 -20.78
CA ILE A 94 10.14 18.41 -20.44
C ILE A 94 10.21 19.29 -19.19
N MET A 95 9.38 20.33 -19.11
CA MET A 95 9.30 21.22 -17.95
C MET A 95 8.99 20.46 -16.65
N TYR A 96 8.12 19.45 -16.71
CA TYR A 96 7.84 18.59 -15.57
C TYR A 96 9.08 17.78 -15.16
N LYS A 97 9.77 17.15 -16.13
CA LYS A 97 11.00 16.40 -15.89
C LYS A 97 12.09 17.27 -15.27
N THR A 98 12.27 18.49 -15.78
CA THR A 98 13.23 19.46 -15.23
C THR A 98 12.85 19.89 -13.81
N LYS A 99 11.58 20.23 -13.56
CA LYS A 99 11.09 20.56 -12.21
C LYS A 99 11.31 19.39 -11.25
N GLN A 100 11.05 18.16 -11.69
CA GLN A 100 11.25 16.97 -10.89
C GLN A 100 12.74 16.76 -10.56
N ALA A 101 13.63 16.89 -11.55
CA ALA A 101 15.09 16.79 -11.34
C ALA A 101 15.61 17.86 -10.37
N LEU A 102 15.14 19.10 -10.46
CA LEU A 102 15.49 20.17 -9.52
C LEU A 102 15.00 19.88 -8.10
N LEU A 103 13.78 19.39 -7.96
CA LEU A 103 13.23 18.99 -6.66
C LEU A 103 13.97 17.80 -6.06
N ASP A 104 14.34 16.81 -6.88
CA ASP A 104 15.14 15.66 -6.46
C ASP A 104 16.54 16.12 -6.01
N PHE A 105 17.20 16.99 -6.78
CA PHE A 105 18.51 17.57 -6.44
C PHE A 105 18.47 18.38 -5.14
N GLY A 106 17.53 19.32 -5.02
CA GLY A 106 17.30 20.06 -3.77
C GLY A 106 16.94 19.14 -2.61
N GLY A 107 16.20 18.06 -2.88
CA GLY A 107 15.87 17.01 -1.93
C GLY A 107 17.12 16.31 -1.42
N TYR A 108 18.08 15.96 -2.28
CA TYR A 108 19.34 15.35 -1.84
C TYR A 108 20.15 16.29 -0.94
N ILE A 109 20.19 17.58 -1.24
CA ILE A 109 20.88 18.58 -0.40
C ILE A 109 20.22 18.69 0.97
N ILE A 110 18.90 18.90 1.02
CA ILE A 110 18.15 19.00 2.28
C ILE A 110 18.22 17.69 3.06
N GLY A 111 18.12 16.56 2.36
CA GLY A 111 18.30 15.22 2.89
C GLY A 111 19.65 15.08 3.58
N PHE A 112 20.74 15.50 2.94
CA PHE A 112 22.07 15.42 3.57
C PHE A 112 22.14 16.19 4.89
N PHE A 113 21.69 17.45 4.93
CA PHE A 113 21.68 18.24 6.17
C PHE A 113 20.76 17.66 7.24
N ALA A 114 19.55 17.23 6.85
CA ALA A 114 18.62 16.56 7.76
C ALA A 114 19.19 15.23 8.28
N GLY A 115 19.94 14.51 7.45
CA GLY A 115 20.68 13.31 7.85
C GLY A 115 21.74 13.62 8.89
N VAL A 116 22.58 14.65 8.69
CA VAL A 116 23.57 15.06 9.70
C VAL A 116 22.89 15.38 11.04
N LEU A 117 21.82 16.17 11.03
CA LEU A 117 21.04 16.48 12.24
C LEU A 117 20.41 15.23 12.86
N GLY A 118 19.81 14.37 12.05
CA GLY A 118 19.22 13.11 12.48
C GLY A 118 20.26 12.19 13.12
N GLY A 119 21.48 12.13 12.58
CA GLY A 119 22.58 11.37 13.14
C GLY A 119 22.99 11.88 14.52
N ILE A 120 23.09 13.21 14.70
CA ILE A 120 23.37 13.80 16.02
C ILE A 120 22.28 13.40 17.03
N VAL A 121 21.00 13.57 16.67
CA VAL A 121 19.87 13.22 17.54
C VAL A 121 19.86 11.73 17.87
N GLY A 122 20.07 10.88 16.87
CA GLY A 122 20.08 9.43 17.05
C GLY A 122 21.23 8.96 17.95
N SER A 123 22.44 9.51 17.76
CA SER A 123 23.59 9.24 18.63
C SER A 123 23.30 9.63 20.08
N ILE A 124 22.76 10.84 20.33
CA ILE A 124 22.44 11.30 21.69
C ILE A 124 21.39 10.39 22.32
N THR A 125 20.33 10.06 21.58
CA THR A 125 19.20 9.28 22.10
C THR A 125 19.63 7.89 22.57
N LEU A 126 20.42 7.17 21.75
CA LEU A 126 20.88 5.84 22.14
C LEU A 126 21.99 5.87 23.19
N VAL A 127 22.84 6.91 23.23
CA VAL A 127 23.79 7.06 24.33
C VAL A 127 23.08 7.27 25.66
N LEU A 128 22.01 8.08 25.70
CA LEU A 128 21.21 8.25 26.91
C LEU A 128 20.56 6.92 27.34
N LYS A 129 20.05 6.14 26.40
CA LYS A 129 19.53 4.79 26.67
C LYS A 129 20.61 3.85 27.23
N ASP A 130 21.79 3.83 26.61
CA ASP A 130 22.92 3.01 27.07
C ASP A 130 23.34 3.39 28.51
N ILE A 131 23.34 4.69 28.85
CA ILE A 131 23.64 5.17 30.21
C ILE A 131 22.57 4.70 31.21
N VAL A 132 21.29 4.79 30.85
CA VAL A 132 20.17 4.38 31.72
C VAL A 132 20.18 2.86 31.93
N GLU A 133 20.52 2.08 30.91
CA GLU A 133 20.55 0.62 30.96
C GLU A 133 21.90 0.05 31.44
N LEU A 134 22.87 0.90 31.82
CA LEU A 134 24.23 0.52 32.25
C LEU A 134 24.98 -0.36 31.22
N GLN A 135 24.78 -0.09 29.94
CA GLN A 135 25.41 -0.82 28.84
C GLN A 135 26.62 -0.07 28.26
N LEU A 136 27.46 -0.77 27.49
CA LEU A 136 28.53 -0.15 26.71
C LEU A 136 27.94 0.87 25.71
N PRO A 137 28.61 2.01 25.47
CA PRO A 137 28.10 3.14 24.66
C PRO A 137 28.15 2.88 23.15
N THR A 138 27.84 1.66 22.72
CA THR A 138 27.77 1.26 21.31
C THR A 138 26.58 1.90 20.57
N GLY A 139 25.63 2.46 21.31
CA GLY A 139 24.50 3.21 20.81
C GLY A 139 24.88 4.50 20.09
N PHE A 140 26.06 5.09 20.35
CA PHE A 140 26.52 6.27 19.63
C PHE A 140 26.59 6.04 18.12
N PHE A 141 27.24 4.94 17.70
CA PHE A 141 27.43 4.61 16.28
C PHE A 141 26.14 4.14 15.63
N MET A 142 25.42 3.22 16.28
CA MET A 142 24.16 2.69 15.74
C MET A 142 23.10 3.78 15.64
N GLY A 143 22.99 4.62 16.67
CA GLY A 143 22.06 5.73 16.72
C GLY A 143 22.39 6.79 15.69
N GLY A 144 23.68 7.11 15.54
CA GLY A 144 24.16 8.04 14.53
C GLY A 144 23.88 7.56 13.10
N PHE A 145 24.15 6.29 12.83
CA PHE A 145 23.88 5.68 11.54
C PHE A 145 22.37 5.68 11.22
N THR A 146 21.54 5.10 12.09
CA THR A 146 20.09 5.04 11.88
C THR A 146 19.47 6.43 11.79
N GLY A 147 19.86 7.35 12.68
CA GLY A 147 19.42 8.73 12.67
C GLY A 147 19.78 9.45 11.37
N PHE A 148 20.97 9.22 10.83
CA PHE A 148 21.38 9.76 9.54
C PHE A 148 20.51 9.26 8.40
N PHE A 149 20.27 7.95 8.32
CA PHE A 149 19.43 7.38 7.27
C PHE A 149 17.99 7.87 7.33
N VAL A 150 17.39 7.88 8.53
CA VAL A 150 16.04 8.39 8.74
C VAL A 150 15.97 9.87 8.36
N GLY A 151 16.89 10.70 8.87
CA GLY A 151 16.95 12.13 8.56
C GLY A 151 17.12 12.40 7.08
N PHE A 152 17.98 11.63 6.41
CA PHE A 152 18.21 11.74 4.97
C PHE A 152 16.96 11.40 4.14
N ILE A 153 16.31 10.28 4.46
CA ILE A 153 15.09 9.83 3.78
C ILE A 153 13.97 10.87 3.96
N MET A 154 13.78 11.39 5.16
CA MET A 154 12.76 12.41 5.43
C MET A 154 13.08 13.74 4.75
N GLY A 155 14.31 14.23 4.91
CA GLY A 155 14.75 15.51 4.32
C GLY A 155 14.63 15.52 2.79
N ARG A 156 14.91 14.39 2.13
CA ARG A 156 14.73 14.27 0.68
C ARG A 156 13.29 14.44 0.21
N ARG A 157 12.30 14.15 1.06
CA ARG A 157 10.87 14.30 0.74
C ARG A 157 10.37 15.74 0.88
N VAL A 158 11.07 16.58 1.64
CA VAL A 158 10.64 17.95 1.98
C VAL A 158 10.28 18.80 0.75
N PRO A 159 11.11 18.91 -0.30
CA PRO A 159 10.77 19.74 -1.46
C PRO A 159 9.53 19.25 -2.19
N HIS A 160 9.36 17.93 -2.28
CA HIS A 160 8.20 17.35 -2.95
C HIS A 160 6.91 17.54 -2.18
N THR A 161 6.97 17.60 -0.87
CA THR A 161 5.79 17.75 -0.01
C THR A 161 5.40 19.22 0.15
N LEU A 162 6.37 20.13 0.32
CA LEU A 162 6.08 21.56 0.54
C LEU A 162 5.74 22.31 -0.75
N LEU A 163 6.36 21.95 -1.89
CA LEU A 163 6.21 22.72 -3.14
C LEU A 163 5.15 22.14 -4.09
N LYS A 164 4.44 21.09 -3.69
CA LYS A 164 3.33 20.50 -4.46
C LYS A 164 2.07 20.49 -3.59
N GLU A 165 0.97 21.00 -4.14
CA GLU A 165 -0.36 20.86 -3.57
C GLU A 165 -0.66 19.39 -3.23
N SER A 166 -1.32 19.15 -2.09
CA SER A 166 -1.65 17.80 -1.59
C SER A 166 -2.41 16.97 -2.63
N GLU A 167 -3.39 17.57 -3.30
CA GLU A 167 -4.20 16.92 -4.33
C GLU A 167 -3.36 16.54 -5.57
N THR A 168 -2.54 17.46 -6.08
CA THR A 168 -1.60 17.16 -7.17
C THR A 168 -0.66 16.02 -6.80
N ARG A 169 -0.20 16.02 -5.54
CA ARG A 169 0.72 15.01 -5.01
C ARG A 169 0.05 13.64 -4.95
N LEU A 170 -1.19 13.55 -4.46
CA LEU A 170 -1.98 12.31 -4.44
C LEU A 170 -2.20 11.78 -5.86
N ILE A 171 -2.76 12.60 -6.78
CA ILE A 171 -3.06 12.17 -8.15
C ILE A 171 -1.80 11.63 -8.84
N ARG A 172 -0.69 12.39 -8.79
CA ARG A 172 0.57 11.96 -9.42
C ARG A 172 1.16 10.73 -8.74
N HIS A 173 1.03 10.63 -7.42
CA HIS A 173 1.48 9.46 -6.70
C HIS A 173 0.71 8.21 -7.13
N THR A 174 -0.62 8.26 -7.12
CA THR A 174 -1.47 7.15 -7.54
C THR A 174 -1.17 6.74 -8.98
N VAL A 175 -1.10 7.69 -9.92
CA VAL A 175 -0.78 7.36 -11.32
C VAL A 175 0.60 6.71 -11.45
N ARG A 176 1.62 7.18 -10.71
CA ARG A 176 2.94 6.54 -10.69
C ARG A 176 2.88 5.11 -10.13
N LYS A 177 2.08 4.88 -9.09
CA LYS A 177 1.93 3.55 -8.48
C LYS A 177 1.05 2.60 -9.30
N LEU A 178 0.16 3.13 -10.14
CA LEU A 178 -0.58 2.33 -11.13
C LEU A 178 0.38 1.65 -12.12
N ALA A 179 1.40 2.35 -12.61
CA ALA A 179 2.41 1.72 -13.46
C ALA A 179 3.07 0.51 -12.81
N THR A 180 3.46 0.61 -11.53
CA THR A 180 4.06 -0.53 -10.83
C THR A 180 3.06 -1.67 -10.62
N SER A 181 1.78 -1.34 -10.35
CA SER A 181 0.74 -2.37 -10.22
C SER A 181 0.40 -3.08 -11.54
N PHE A 182 0.67 -2.47 -12.69
CA PHE A 182 0.51 -3.15 -13.98
C PHE A 182 1.54 -4.26 -14.15
N GLU A 183 2.74 -4.13 -13.58
CA GLU A 183 3.71 -5.23 -13.61
C GLU A 183 3.16 -6.47 -12.90
N SER A 184 2.55 -6.31 -11.71
CA SER A 184 1.97 -7.44 -10.97
C SER A 184 0.75 -8.02 -11.67
N LEU A 185 -0.04 -7.15 -12.31
CA LEU A 185 -1.16 -7.57 -13.13
C LEU A 185 -0.68 -8.43 -14.31
N PHE A 186 0.30 -7.97 -15.08
CA PHE A 186 0.78 -8.69 -16.25
C PHE A 186 1.48 -10.01 -15.89
N GLU A 187 2.19 -10.05 -14.76
CA GLU A 187 2.75 -11.28 -14.21
C GLU A 187 1.65 -12.31 -13.88
N SER A 188 0.58 -11.88 -13.21
CA SER A 188 -0.59 -12.74 -12.91
C SER A 188 -1.33 -13.27 -14.15
N LEU A 189 -1.17 -12.64 -15.32
CA LEU A 189 -1.77 -13.14 -16.57
C LEU A 189 -0.95 -14.25 -17.22
N GLN A 190 0.36 -14.29 -16.93
CA GLN A 190 1.28 -15.27 -17.49
C GLN A 190 1.34 -16.56 -16.66
N HIS A 191 0.89 -16.51 -15.40
CA HIS A 191 1.02 -17.61 -14.46
C HIS A 191 -0.23 -17.78 -13.58
N ASP A 192 -0.73 -19.01 -13.49
CA ASP A 192 -1.91 -19.33 -12.67
C ASP A 192 -1.52 -19.64 -11.23
N TYR A 193 -1.26 -18.57 -10.47
CA TYR A 193 -0.89 -18.67 -9.06
C TYR A 193 -1.99 -19.28 -8.19
N LEU A 194 -3.27 -19.06 -8.53
CA LEU A 194 -4.37 -19.59 -7.73
C LEU A 194 -4.39 -21.12 -7.78
N SER A 195 -4.24 -21.70 -8.97
CA SER A 195 -4.16 -23.16 -9.11
C SER A 195 -2.91 -23.74 -8.45
N GLU A 196 -1.75 -23.08 -8.55
CA GLU A 196 -0.53 -23.48 -7.85
C GLU A 196 -0.75 -23.53 -6.32
N ILE A 197 -1.29 -22.45 -5.76
CA ILE A 197 -1.56 -22.36 -4.32
C ILE A 197 -2.61 -23.38 -3.88
N LYS A 198 -3.69 -23.57 -4.65
CA LYS A 198 -4.69 -24.62 -4.35
C LYS A 198 -4.04 -26.00 -4.29
N GLN A 199 -3.19 -26.33 -5.26
CA GLN A 199 -2.51 -27.62 -5.32
C GLN A 199 -1.49 -27.77 -4.18
N GLU A 200 -0.74 -26.71 -3.85
CA GLU A 200 0.16 -26.69 -2.70
C GLU A 200 -0.59 -26.98 -1.40
N ILE A 201 -1.68 -26.23 -1.13
CA ILE A 201 -2.46 -26.38 0.10
C ILE A 201 -3.10 -27.77 0.20
N LEU A 202 -3.69 -28.26 -0.89
CA LEU A 202 -4.28 -29.59 -0.95
C LEU A 202 -3.27 -30.69 -0.58
N ASN A 203 -2.04 -30.60 -1.09
CA ASN A 203 -1.03 -31.62 -0.82
C ASN A 203 -0.43 -31.46 0.58
N ASP A 204 -0.08 -30.24 0.96
CA ASP A 204 0.68 -29.96 2.19
C ASP A 204 -0.15 -30.01 3.47
N TYR A 205 -1.46 -29.73 3.38
CA TYR A 205 -2.33 -29.60 4.57
C TYR A 205 -3.51 -30.59 4.57
N PHE A 206 -3.87 -31.12 3.41
CA PHE A 206 -4.98 -32.07 3.26
C PHE A 206 -4.55 -33.43 2.71
N PHE A 207 -3.25 -33.63 2.44
CA PHE A 207 -2.69 -34.89 1.94
C PHE A 207 -3.40 -35.42 0.68
N GLY A 208 -3.86 -34.52 -0.20
CA GLY A 208 -4.60 -34.88 -1.41
C GLY A 208 -6.10 -35.12 -1.20
N ASN A 209 -6.65 -34.95 0.01
CA ASN A 209 -8.07 -35.12 0.28
C ASN A 209 -8.92 -33.95 -0.26
N GLN A 210 -9.47 -34.14 -1.45
CA GLN A 210 -10.30 -33.15 -2.15
C GLN A 210 -11.59 -32.78 -1.40
N GLU A 211 -12.20 -33.72 -0.69
CA GLU A 211 -13.46 -33.49 0.03
C GLU A 211 -13.22 -32.55 1.21
N GLN A 212 -12.22 -32.84 2.04
CA GLN A 212 -11.83 -31.98 3.16
C GLN A 212 -11.34 -30.62 2.69
N PHE A 213 -10.58 -30.58 1.59
CA PHE A 213 -10.15 -29.31 1.00
C PHE A 213 -11.35 -28.49 0.52
N SER A 214 -12.31 -29.10 -0.18
CA SER A 214 -13.53 -28.42 -0.62
C SER A 214 -14.36 -27.89 0.55
N GLN A 215 -14.43 -28.66 1.65
CA GLN A 215 -15.07 -28.21 2.88
C GLN A 215 -14.31 -27.04 3.53
N PHE A 216 -12.98 -27.08 3.54
CA PHE A 216 -12.15 -25.98 4.03
C PHE A 216 -12.43 -24.68 3.27
N LEU A 217 -12.53 -24.73 1.93
CA LEU A 217 -12.79 -23.55 1.11
C LEU A 217 -14.07 -22.81 1.52
N GLN A 218 -15.10 -23.55 1.94
CA GLN A 218 -16.43 -23.02 2.26
C GLN A 218 -16.61 -22.67 3.75
N THR A 219 -15.73 -23.17 4.62
CA THR A 219 -15.85 -22.98 6.07
C THR A 219 -15.14 -21.71 6.53
N GLN A 220 -15.66 -21.12 7.61
CA GLN A 220 -15.04 -19.98 8.26
C GLN A 220 -13.75 -20.41 8.96
N GLN A 221 -12.69 -19.66 8.70
CA GLN A 221 -11.34 -19.84 9.20
C GLN A 221 -10.95 -18.58 9.96
N THR A 222 -10.18 -18.76 11.04
CA THR A 222 -9.63 -17.63 11.80
C THR A 222 -8.26 -17.27 11.26
N TYR A 223 -8.01 -15.97 11.09
CA TYR A 223 -6.70 -15.42 10.79
C TYR A 223 -6.40 -14.24 11.70
N GLU A 224 -5.12 -13.93 11.84
CA GLU A 224 -4.64 -12.84 12.67
C GLU A 224 -3.80 -11.87 11.86
N ILE A 225 -4.01 -10.58 12.07
CA ILE A 225 -3.11 -9.53 11.64
C ILE A 225 -2.31 -9.10 12.87
N LEU A 226 -1.00 -9.22 12.78
CA LEU A 226 -0.09 -9.10 13.90
C LEU A 226 0.87 -7.94 13.66
N GLY A 227 1.24 -7.28 14.75
CA GLY A 227 2.31 -6.28 14.78
C GLY A 227 3.39 -6.69 15.77
N ILE A 228 4.65 -6.61 15.35
CA ILE A 228 5.83 -6.74 16.20
C ILE A 228 6.62 -5.43 16.17
N GLU A 229 7.20 -5.02 17.29
CA GLU A 229 8.03 -3.82 17.32
C GLU A 229 9.27 -4.05 16.43
N ALA A 230 9.54 -3.10 15.53
CA ALA A 230 10.63 -3.25 14.57
C ALA A 230 11.99 -3.07 15.26
N GLU A 231 12.80 -4.13 15.25
CA GLU A 231 14.15 -4.12 15.82
C GLU A 231 15.22 -3.75 14.77
N PHE A 232 14.92 -3.87 13.48
CA PHE A 232 15.84 -3.55 12.38
C PHE A 232 17.23 -4.22 12.56
N PHE A 233 18.32 -3.45 12.70
CA PHE A 233 19.68 -3.99 12.90
C PHE A 233 20.02 -4.33 14.36
N SER A 234 19.15 -4.06 15.33
CA SER A 234 19.41 -4.33 16.75
C SER A 234 18.15 -4.21 17.61
N ALA A 235 17.94 -5.13 18.55
CA ALA A 235 16.91 -5.05 19.58
C ALA A 235 16.87 -3.70 20.34
N ARG A 236 17.97 -2.92 20.31
CA ARG A 236 18.00 -1.57 20.88
C ARG A 236 17.05 -0.57 20.21
N PHE A 237 16.64 -0.82 18.96
CA PHE A 237 15.67 0.00 18.22
C PHE A 237 14.23 -0.41 18.42
N LYS A 238 13.95 -1.42 19.25
CA LYS A 238 12.58 -1.84 19.60
C LYS A 238 11.75 -0.60 20.01
N GLY A 239 10.59 -0.42 19.37
CA GLY A 239 9.68 0.73 19.56
C GLY A 239 10.18 2.08 19.02
N SER A 240 11.26 2.12 18.23
CA SER A 240 11.84 3.37 17.69
C SER A 240 11.54 3.59 16.21
N LEU A 241 11.29 2.53 15.46
CA LEU A 241 11.07 2.59 14.00
C LEU A 241 9.65 2.13 13.61
N GLY A 242 8.77 2.02 14.60
CA GLY A 242 7.39 1.53 14.44
C GLY A 242 7.33 0.01 14.47
N HIS A 243 6.34 -0.54 13.77
CA HIS A 243 5.98 -1.95 13.85
C HIS A 243 6.09 -2.65 12.50
N HIS A 244 6.60 -3.88 12.50
CA HIS A 244 6.46 -4.80 11.38
C HIS A 244 5.10 -5.50 11.46
N SER A 245 4.37 -5.48 10.35
CA SER A 245 3.00 -6.00 10.29
C SER A 245 2.90 -7.16 9.30
N PHE A 246 2.17 -8.21 9.68
CA PHE A 246 1.99 -9.41 8.88
C PHE A 246 0.66 -10.12 9.17
N ILE A 247 0.24 -11.00 8.27
CA ILE A 247 -0.95 -11.85 8.47
C ILE A 247 -0.48 -13.28 8.77
N LYS A 248 -1.11 -13.93 9.75
CA LYS A 248 -0.85 -15.31 10.18
C LYS A 248 -2.14 -16.10 10.25
N PHE A 249 -2.12 -17.34 9.75
CA PHE A 249 -3.22 -18.29 9.96
C PHE A 249 -2.74 -19.74 9.85
N THR A 250 -3.56 -20.66 10.35
CA THR A 250 -3.34 -22.10 10.27
C THR A 250 -4.37 -22.72 9.34
N ILE A 251 -4.00 -23.81 8.66
CA ILE A 251 -4.89 -24.55 7.78
C ILE A 251 -5.08 -25.95 8.37
N ASN A 252 -6.32 -26.43 8.40
CA ASN A 252 -6.66 -27.78 8.88
C ASN A 252 -6.15 -28.10 10.31
N ASN A 253 -6.16 -27.11 11.21
CA ASN A 253 -5.64 -27.23 12.58
C ASN A 253 -4.17 -27.69 12.67
N ILE A 254 -3.38 -27.48 11.62
CA ILE A 254 -1.93 -27.72 11.61
C ILE A 254 -1.24 -26.46 12.15
N PHE A 255 -0.89 -26.48 13.44
CA PHE A 255 -0.36 -25.32 14.17
C PHE A 255 1.16 -25.14 14.04
N ASP A 256 1.89 -26.22 13.74
CA ASP A 256 3.34 -26.25 13.58
C ASP A 256 3.81 -25.73 12.22
N LYS A 257 2.89 -25.56 11.26
CA LYS A 257 3.17 -25.00 9.93
C LYS A 257 2.19 -23.86 9.59
N PRO A 258 2.24 -22.71 10.30
CA PRO A 258 1.39 -21.58 9.97
C PRO A 258 1.75 -20.99 8.60
N LYS A 259 0.76 -20.45 7.90
CA LYS A 259 0.99 -19.60 6.74
C LYS A 259 1.19 -18.15 7.19
N LEU A 260 2.20 -17.51 6.62
CA LEU A 260 2.55 -16.11 6.84
C LEU A 260 2.43 -15.33 5.53
N ILE A 261 1.86 -14.14 5.60
CA ILE A 261 1.84 -13.16 4.52
C ILE A 261 2.54 -11.91 5.05
N GLU A 262 3.73 -11.64 4.55
CA GLU A 262 4.54 -10.51 5.01
C GLU A 262 5.49 -9.96 3.95
N LEU A 263 5.94 -8.72 4.18
CA LEU A 263 6.90 -8.05 3.35
C LEU A 263 8.32 -8.39 3.80
N GLY A 264 9.18 -8.84 2.89
CA GLY A 264 10.59 -9.09 3.16
C GLY A 264 10.87 -10.52 3.60
N MET A 265 11.68 -10.69 4.65
CA MET A 265 12.01 -12.01 5.19
C MET A 265 10.97 -12.46 6.22
N PRO A 266 10.69 -13.77 6.32
CA PRO A 266 9.70 -14.26 7.27
C PRO A 266 10.03 -13.88 8.72
N SER A 267 9.04 -13.42 9.47
CA SER A 267 9.18 -13.12 10.89
C SER A 267 9.39 -14.40 11.68
N ASP A 268 10.32 -14.36 12.63
CA ASP A 268 10.59 -15.51 13.49
C ASP A 268 9.40 -15.76 14.43
N ALA A 269 8.95 -17.00 14.51
CA ALA A 269 7.73 -17.39 15.25
C ALA A 269 7.81 -17.17 16.77
N ILE A 270 9.00 -16.82 17.28
CA ILE A 270 9.33 -16.62 18.70
C ILE A 270 9.20 -15.14 19.12
N THR A 271 9.03 -14.22 18.17
CA THR A 271 9.01 -12.77 18.47
C THR A 271 7.76 -12.36 19.23
N GLU A 272 7.93 -11.51 20.24
CA GLU A 272 6.84 -10.97 21.07
C GLU A 272 5.87 -10.12 20.24
N ILE A 273 4.57 -10.47 20.30
CA ILE A 273 3.51 -9.76 19.57
C ILE A 273 3.08 -8.52 20.36
N SER A 274 3.25 -7.35 19.75
CA SER A 274 2.87 -6.04 20.31
C SER A 274 1.42 -5.63 19.98
N GLN A 275 0.90 -6.08 18.83
CA GLN A 275 -0.45 -5.78 18.37
C GLN A 275 -1.09 -7.02 17.77
N ARG A 276 -2.38 -7.23 18.02
CA ARG A 276 -3.15 -8.37 17.51
C ARG A 276 -4.55 -7.94 17.09
N GLU A 277 -4.92 -8.32 15.88
CA GLU A 277 -6.26 -8.20 15.34
C GLU A 277 -6.70 -9.57 14.79
N SER A 278 -7.65 -10.23 15.44
CA SER A 278 -8.17 -11.53 15.00
C SER A 278 -9.46 -11.35 14.19
N ARG A 279 -9.58 -12.08 13.08
CA ARG A 279 -10.70 -12.01 12.13
C ARG A 279 -11.10 -13.39 11.65
N THR A 280 -12.29 -13.48 11.05
CA THR A 280 -12.80 -14.71 10.43
C THR A 280 -13.17 -14.47 8.97
N THR A 281 -12.79 -15.38 8.09
CA THR A 281 -13.16 -15.36 6.67
C THR A 281 -13.20 -16.78 6.09
N THR A 282 -13.61 -16.98 4.84
CA THR A 282 -13.66 -18.33 4.25
C THR A 282 -12.26 -18.85 3.89
N GLY A 283 -12.09 -20.18 3.82
CA GLY A 283 -10.84 -20.78 3.32
C GLY A 283 -10.49 -20.33 1.90
N GLU A 284 -11.50 -20.15 1.04
CA GLU A 284 -11.32 -19.57 -0.30
C GLU A 284 -10.72 -18.17 -0.25
N GLN A 285 -11.18 -17.33 0.67
CA GLN A 285 -10.67 -15.98 0.83
C GLN A 285 -9.21 -15.96 1.32
N LEU A 286 -8.83 -16.89 2.21
CA LEU A 286 -7.43 -17.08 2.61
C LEU A 286 -6.54 -17.48 1.42
N LEU A 287 -7.04 -18.32 0.51
CA LEU A 287 -6.31 -18.65 -0.72
C LEU A 287 -6.15 -17.45 -1.64
N ARG A 288 -7.16 -16.58 -1.75
CA ARG A 288 -7.05 -15.32 -2.49
C ARG A 288 -5.99 -14.40 -1.90
N MET A 289 -5.92 -14.29 -0.56
CA MET A 289 -4.85 -13.54 0.12
C MET A 289 -3.46 -14.13 -0.18
N LEU A 290 -3.30 -15.45 -0.13
CA LEU A 290 -2.03 -16.12 -0.49
C LEU A 290 -1.66 -15.94 -1.95
N THR A 291 -2.64 -15.98 -2.84
CA THR A 291 -2.45 -15.75 -4.28
C THR A 291 -1.96 -14.33 -4.51
N MET A 292 -2.60 -13.33 -3.89
CA MET A 292 -2.14 -11.95 -3.95
C MET A 292 -0.75 -11.78 -3.34
N HIS A 293 -0.45 -12.46 -2.22
CA HIS A 293 0.87 -12.47 -1.61
C HIS A 293 1.92 -12.98 -2.59
N LYS A 294 1.67 -14.09 -3.28
CA LYS A 294 2.55 -14.69 -4.29
C LYS A 294 2.76 -13.78 -5.51
N ILE A 295 1.69 -13.13 -5.99
CA ILE A 295 1.76 -12.14 -7.08
C ILE A 295 2.65 -10.95 -6.67
N LEU A 296 2.52 -10.47 -5.43
CA LEU A 296 3.31 -9.35 -4.94
C LEU A 296 4.73 -9.75 -4.54
N SER A 297 4.97 -10.98 -4.05
CA SER A 297 6.28 -11.38 -3.51
C SER A 297 7.37 -11.26 -4.56
N GLN A 298 7.10 -11.54 -5.83
CA GLN A 298 8.06 -11.33 -6.93
C GLN A 298 8.63 -9.91 -6.99
N GLN A 299 7.87 -8.92 -6.52
CA GLN A 299 8.25 -7.52 -6.52
C GLN A 299 8.79 -7.03 -5.18
N TYR A 300 8.37 -7.68 -4.10
CA TYR A 300 8.49 -7.19 -2.73
C TYR A 300 9.28 -8.13 -1.82
N GLU A 301 9.69 -9.30 -2.30
CA GLU A 301 10.55 -10.25 -1.59
C GLU A 301 12.00 -9.75 -1.60
N LEU A 302 12.63 -9.78 -0.42
CA LEU A 302 14.02 -9.44 -0.24
C LEU A 302 14.89 -10.66 -0.56
N SER A 303 15.38 -10.75 -1.80
CA SER A 303 16.36 -11.75 -2.21
C SER A 303 17.60 -11.09 -2.80
N LEU A 304 18.74 -11.80 -2.85
CA LEU A 304 19.97 -11.27 -3.48
C LEU A 304 19.73 -10.84 -4.93
N ARG A 305 18.83 -11.53 -5.65
CA ARG A 305 18.45 -11.21 -7.03
C ARG A 305 17.57 -9.97 -7.13
N ASN A 306 16.77 -9.69 -6.10
CA ASN A 306 15.80 -8.59 -6.08
C ASN A 306 16.23 -7.39 -5.21
N LEU A 307 17.39 -7.46 -4.55
CA LEU A 307 17.85 -6.50 -3.54
C LEU A 307 17.78 -5.05 -4.01
N PHE A 308 18.33 -4.77 -5.19
CA PHE A 308 18.35 -3.43 -5.75
C PHE A 308 16.95 -2.91 -6.08
N ARG A 309 16.10 -3.77 -6.69
CA ARG A 309 14.72 -3.43 -7.05
C ARG A 309 13.85 -3.23 -5.81
N PHE A 310 14.05 -4.04 -4.76
CA PHE A 310 13.39 -3.88 -3.46
C PHE A 310 13.70 -2.50 -2.88
N TYR A 311 14.98 -2.11 -2.75
CA TYR A 311 15.35 -0.82 -2.18
C TYR A 311 14.92 0.38 -3.04
N GLN A 312 14.84 0.23 -4.37
CA GLN A 312 14.28 1.26 -5.24
C GLN A 312 12.77 1.47 -5.03
N ARG A 313 12.05 0.44 -4.56
CA ARG A 313 10.59 0.45 -4.39
C ARG A 313 10.16 0.72 -2.96
N TYR A 314 10.99 0.34 -2.00
CA TYR A 314 10.73 0.54 -0.59
C TYR A 314 10.70 2.03 -0.27
N GLU A 315 9.61 2.47 0.32
CA GLU A 315 9.39 3.85 0.69
C GLU A 315 8.63 3.85 2.01
N ALA A 316 9.30 4.13 3.12
CA ALA A 316 8.68 4.12 4.45
C ALA A 316 7.39 4.97 4.47
N GLY A 317 6.30 4.45 5.04
CA GLY A 317 4.97 5.06 5.06
C GLY A 317 4.15 4.91 3.77
N ILE A 318 4.74 4.38 2.69
CA ILE A 318 4.12 4.31 1.35
C ILE A 318 4.13 2.88 0.82
N ASN A 319 5.27 2.19 0.89
CA ASN A 319 5.50 0.82 0.45
C ASN A 319 6.26 0.07 1.56
N ASP A 320 5.71 0.09 2.77
CA ASP A 320 6.22 -0.61 3.94
C ASP A 320 5.36 -1.85 4.27
N CYS A 321 5.71 -2.56 5.34
CA CYS A 321 5.06 -3.80 5.77
C CYS A 321 3.57 -3.60 6.10
N GLN A 322 3.20 -2.50 6.76
CA GLN A 322 1.79 -2.18 6.99
C GLN A 322 1.04 -1.93 5.67
N THR A 323 1.61 -1.13 4.77
CA THR A 323 0.98 -0.91 3.45
C THR A 323 0.88 -2.22 2.67
N TYR A 324 1.86 -3.11 2.80
CA TYR A 324 1.83 -4.43 2.16
C TYR A 324 0.63 -5.25 2.63
N VAL A 325 0.40 -5.34 3.95
CA VAL A 325 -0.79 -5.99 4.51
C VAL A 325 -2.08 -5.33 3.99
N ASP A 326 -2.16 -3.99 4.01
CA ASP A 326 -3.35 -3.28 3.54
C ASP A 326 -3.60 -3.50 2.03
N LYS A 327 -2.54 -3.63 1.21
CA LYS A 327 -2.66 -3.98 -0.21
C LYS A 327 -3.26 -5.37 -0.40
N ILE A 328 -2.77 -6.37 0.34
CA ILE A 328 -3.32 -7.72 0.27
C ILE A 328 -4.81 -7.70 0.61
N LEU A 329 -5.19 -7.13 1.75
CA LEU A 329 -6.57 -7.07 2.22
C LEU A 329 -7.48 -6.36 1.22
N ILE A 330 -7.12 -5.15 0.77
CA ILE A 330 -7.93 -4.37 -0.17
C ILE A 330 -8.06 -5.09 -1.53
N SER A 331 -6.98 -5.70 -2.03
CA SER A 331 -7.01 -6.39 -3.32
C SER A 331 -7.96 -7.59 -3.34
N VAL A 332 -8.28 -8.16 -2.17
CA VAL A 332 -9.20 -9.30 -2.05
C VAL A 332 -10.55 -8.91 -1.44
N ASP A 333 -10.84 -7.62 -1.27
CA ASP A 333 -12.10 -7.10 -0.70
C ASP A 333 -12.28 -7.31 0.81
N GLU A 334 -11.17 -7.39 1.54
CA GLU A 334 -11.16 -7.43 3.00
C GLU A 334 -10.92 -6.03 3.60
N PRO A 335 -11.51 -5.71 4.76
CA PRO A 335 -11.32 -4.41 5.40
C PRO A 335 -9.85 -4.14 5.72
N VAL A 336 -9.44 -2.87 5.64
CA VAL A 336 -8.09 -2.43 6.07
C VAL A 336 -7.79 -2.82 7.51
N SER A 337 -6.53 -3.09 7.83
CA SER A 337 -6.13 -3.48 9.18
C SER A 337 -6.23 -2.31 10.18
N GLN A 338 -6.62 -2.65 11.41
CA GLN A 338 -6.59 -1.77 12.58
C GLN A 338 -5.21 -1.74 13.26
N VAL A 339 -4.30 -2.66 12.91
CA VAL A 339 -2.89 -2.59 13.32
C VAL A 339 -2.29 -1.28 12.81
N LYS A 340 -1.57 -0.61 13.71
CA LYS A 340 -0.97 0.70 13.47
C LYS A 340 0.52 0.56 13.22
N ARG A 341 1.05 1.40 12.32
CA ARG A 341 2.51 1.56 12.13
C ARG A 341 3.20 2.01 13.42
N PHE A 342 2.53 2.89 14.17
CA PHE A 342 2.99 3.41 15.44
C PHE A 342 1.87 3.35 16.47
N THR A 343 2.21 2.99 17.70
CA THR A 343 1.32 2.86 18.86
C THR A 343 1.72 3.85 19.96
N ASP A 344 0.90 3.97 20.99
CA ASP A 344 1.21 4.80 22.16
C ASP A 344 2.34 4.21 23.03
N SER A 345 2.78 2.97 22.75
CA SER A 345 3.93 2.34 23.39
C SER A 345 5.26 2.67 22.71
N ASP A 346 5.24 3.29 21.53
CA ASP A 346 6.46 3.70 20.84
C ASP A 346 7.20 4.79 21.62
N THR A 347 8.51 4.86 21.39
CA THR A 347 9.36 5.91 21.94
C THR A 347 8.97 7.29 21.37
N ILE A 348 9.38 8.37 22.04
CA ILE A 348 9.26 9.75 21.52
C ILE A 348 9.83 9.86 20.10
N PHE A 349 10.96 9.19 19.86
CA PHE A 349 11.58 9.16 18.54
C PHE A 349 10.71 8.42 17.50
N GLY A 350 10.12 7.30 17.89
CA GLY A 350 9.12 6.59 17.07
C GLY A 350 7.93 7.49 16.71
N HIS A 351 7.38 8.23 17.67
CA HIS A 351 6.31 9.20 17.41
C HIS A 351 6.74 10.32 16.45
N ILE A 352 7.94 10.89 16.60
CA ILE A 352 8.46 11.91 15.67
C ILE A 352 8.54 11.35 14.25
N ILE A 353 9.07 10.13 14.09
CA ILE A 353 9.13 9.45 12.79
C ILE A 353 7.72 9.22 12.25
N GLY A 354 6.80 8.73 13.07
CA GLY A 354 5.41 8.50 12.67
C GLY A 354 4.71 9.77 12.20
N THR A 355 4.88 10.89 12.91
CA THR A 355 4.38 12.20 12.49
C THR A 355 5.00 12.65 11.17
N MET A 356 6.31 12.49 10.99
CA MET A 356 6.98 12.82 9.73
C MET A 356 6.47 11.97 8.57
N LEU A 357 6.33 10.65 8.77
CA LEU A 357 5.79 9.74 7.76
C LEU A 357 4.38 10.13 7.32
N ASN A 358 3.52 10.48 8.28
CA ASN A 358 2.17 10.97 8.00
C ASN A 358 2.20 12.30 7.23
N PHE A 359 3.05 13.24 7.63
CA PHE A 359 3.20 14.53 6.96
C PHE A 359 3.68 14.40 5.50
N PHE A 360 4.64 13.50 5.26
CA PHE A 360 5.18 13.27 3.91
C PHE A 360 4.32 12.31 3.07
N SER A 361 3.32 11.66 3.66
CA SER A 361 2.44 10.76 2.93
C SER A 361 1.65 11.52 1.85
N PRO A 362 1.60 10.99 0.61
CA PRO A 362 0.69 11.45 -0.41
C PRO A 362 -0.74 10.91 -0.19
N LEU A 363 -0.89 9.82 0.56
CA LEU A 363 -2.17 9.18 0.85
C LEU A 363 -2.79 9.75 2.14
N PRO A 364 -4.13 9.91 2.20
CA PRO A 364 -4.81 10.38 3.40
C PRO A 364 -4.60 9.43 4.58
N THR A 365 -4.48 9.99 5.79
CA THR A 365 -4.12 9.27 7.02
C THR A 365 -5.28 8.47 7.61
N GLU A 366 -6.53 8.87 7.35
CA GLU A 366 -7.72 8.16 7.82
C GLU A 366 -8.04 6.95 6.93
N LYS A 367 -7.54 5.78 7.34
CA LYS A 367 -7.89 4.49 6.72
C LYS A 367 -9.40 4.20 6.73
N ARG A 368 -10.18 4.82 7.61
CA ARG A 368 -11.66 4.69 7.68
C ARG A 368 -12.37 5.12 6.39
N GLN A 369 -11.76 5.98 5.58
CA GLN A 369 -12.35 6.45 4.32
C GLN A 369 -12.13 5.48 3.15
N LEU A 370 -11.29 4.44 3.32
CA LEU A 370 -11.08 3.38 2.31
C LEU A 370 -12.12 2.27 2.40
N ASN A 371 -12.83 2.16 3.52
CA ASN A 371 -14.10 1.46 3.59
C ASN A 371 -15.16 2.42 3.07
N ILE A 372 -15.40 2.44 1.75
CA ILE A 372 -16.53 3.20 1.21
C ILE A 372 -17.78 2.52 1.78
N PRO A 373 -18.56 3.18 2.67
CA PRO A 373 -19.80 2.57 3.12
C PRO A 373 -20.72 2.46 1.90
N ASN A 374 -21.42 1.33 1.76
CA ASN A 374 -22.47 1.09 0.76
C ASN A 374 -23.70 2.01 0.93
N THR A 375 -23.52 3.20 1.51
CA THR A 375 -24.62 4.15 1.69
C THR A 375 -24.95 4.73 0.33
N PRO A 376 -26.15 4.48 -0.24
CA PRO A 376 -26.60 5.22 -1.39
C PRO A 376 -26.58 6.71 -1.04
N ILE A 377 -26.07 7.54 -1.96
CA ILE A 377 -26.15 8.99 -1.85
C ILE A 377 -27.64 9.33 -1.77
N ASN A 378 -28.11 9.69 -0.58
CA ASN A 378 -29.52 10.05 -0.39
C ASN A 378 -29.77 11.35 -1.18
N ARG A 379 -30.63 11.27 -2.20
CA ARG A 379 -30.89 12.37 -3.16
C ARG A 379 -31.61 13.57 -2.52
N GLU A 380 -31.99 13.49 -1.24
CA GLU A 380 -32.86 14.47 -0.59
C GLU A 380 -32.18 15.79 -0.18
N ASN A 381 -30.84 15.89 -0.21
CA ASN A 381 -30.14 17.13 0.18
C ASN A 381 -29.63 17.99 -1.00
N ILE A 382 -30.14 17.78 -2.22
CA ILE A 382 -29.78 18.63 -3.39
C ILE A 382 -30.83 19.71 -3.68
N ASP A 383 -32.05 19.60 -3.11
CA ASP A 383 -33.13 20.57 -3.38
C ASP A 383 -33.20 21.74 -2.39
N GLU A 384 -32.37 21.78 -1.34
CA GLU A 384 -32.37 22.88 -0.36
C GLU A 384 -31.60 24.14 -0.81
N PHE A 385 -31.02 24.13 -2.02
CA PHE A 385 -30.40 25.32 -2.65
C PHE A 385 -31.11 25.74 -3.94
N ALA A 386 -32.35 25.30 -4.16
CA ALA A 386 -33.23 25.92 -5.14
C ALA A 386 -33.61 27.33 -4.65
N VAL A 387 -32.96 28.33 -5.23
CA VAL A 387 -33.34 29.75 -5.14
C VAL A 387 -34.86 29.89 -5.35
N PRO A 388 -35.60 30.57 -4.46
CA PRO A 388 -37.01 30.84 -4.71
C PRO A 388 -37.12 31.83 -5.88
N ASN A 389 -37.68 31.37 -6.99
CA ASN A 389 -38.21 32.24 -8.02
C ASN A 389 -39.36 33.08 -7.44
N GLY A 390 -39.12 34.38 -7.28
CA GLY A 390 -40.06 35.46 -7.59
C GLY A 390 -41.33 35.61 -6.76
N ARG A 391 -41.39 36.71 -5.99
CA ARG A 391 -42.35 37.79 -6.23
C ARG A 391 -41.68 39.14 -6.09
#